data_AF-A0A7J3N0A1-F1
#
_entry.id   AF-A0A7J3N0A1-F1
#
_cell.length_a   1.000
_cell.length_b   1.000
_cell.length_c   1.000
_cell.angle_alpha   90.00
_cell.angle_beta   90.00
_cell.angle_gamma   90.00
#
_symmetry.space_group_name_H-M   'P 1'
#
loop_
_entity.id
_entity.type
_entity.pdbx_description
1 polymer ?
#
loop_
_entity_poly.entity_id
_entity_poly.type
_entity_poly.pdbx_seq_one_letter_code
_entity_poly.pdbx_strand_id
1 'polypeptide(L)'
;MSSYEKYVEGLLKLQKCYRIQNILKNDVVSKIDLITRPRVALVLAVTLWSINRIKQGVFSYGDIVYIQKRLAKFLTEGDQAAVDILKKMLDLIPMRYGMDISLAARRCSVLEPILLDTIKAFNMIRDVIDIATVTKNIDEALKHDYNLCLNDVDILPPTNINTKEYLVLILVSLRDNIDRITDPTLKQIIELLTEEIRDTDMTYNDQVAVALIVKLIADSIKPNVLCAEPCINISIFSQKLLNDLSALDIDPSKSKYYKLYQELSMRSIVHGAVKTV
;
A
#
# COMPACT_ATOMS: atom_id res chain seq x y z
N MET A 1 9.47 -11.74 9.00
CA MET A 1 8.14 -11.62 8.36
C MET A 1 8.26 -12.14 6.94
N SER A 2 7.21 -12.72 6.33
CA SER A 2 7.24 -13.03 4.88
C SER A 2 7.09 -11.73 4.09
N SER A 3 7.94 -11.50 3.09
CA SER A 3 7.78 -10.37 2.16
C SER A 3 6.45 -10.46 1.39
N TYR A 4 6.01 -9.35 0.81
CA TYR A 4 4.82 -9.32 -0.05
C TYR A 4 4.89 -10.38 -1.16
N GLU A 5 6.06 -10.56 -1.77
CA GLU A 5 6.27 -11.55 -2.82
C GLU A 5 6.05 -12.99 -2.36
N LYS A 6 6.57 -13.35 -1.16
CA LYS A 6 6.37 -14.69 -0.59
C LYS A 6 4.89 -14.97 -0.33
N TYR A 7 4.15 -13.94 0.08
CA TYR A 7 2.70 -14.04 0.26
C TYR A 7 1.99 -14.28 -1.09
N VAL A 8 2.28 -13.47 -2.10
CA VAL A 8 1.71 -13.63 -3.45
C VAL A 8 2.04 -15.01 -4.03
N GLU A 9 3.27 -15.49 -3.87
CA GLU A 9 3.67 -16.83 -4.31
C GLU A 9 2.84 -17.92 -3.61
N GLY A 10 2.63 -17.78 -2.30
CA GLY A 10 1.77 -18.68 -1.51
C GLY A 10 0.34 -18.71 -2.04
N LEU A 11 -0.24 -17.56 -2.37
CA LEU A 11 -1.58 -17.46 -2.95
C LEU A 11 -1.67 -18.16 -4.30
N LEU A 12 -0.71 -17.93 -5.19
CA LEU A 12 -0.69 -18.51 -6.53
C LEU A 12 -0.53 -20.04 -6.47
N LYS A 13 0.30 -20.55 -5.54
CA LYS A 13 0.42 -22.00 -5.28
C LYS A 13 -0.89 -22.59 -4.80
N LEU A 14 -1.55 -21.94 -3.85
CA LEU A 14 -2.82 -22.39 -3.28
C LEU A 14 -3.94 -22.44 -4.34
N GLN A 15 -4.09 -21.38 -5.13
CA GLN A 15 -5.05 -21.34 -6.23
C GLN A 15 -4.80 -22.46 -7.25
N LYS A 16 -3.55 -22.60 -7.71
CA LYS A 16 -3.18 -23.65 -8.68
C LYS A 16 -3.51 -25.04 -8.14
N CYS A 17 -3.19 -25.28 -6.86
CA CYS A 17 -3.51 -26.53 -6.17
C CYS A 17 -5.02 -26.82 -6.13
N TYR A 18 -5.84 -25.82 -5.81
CA TYR A 18 -7.30 -25.97 -5.78
C TYR A 18 -7.90 -26.21 -7.16
N ARG A 19 -7.34 -25.60 -8.21
CA ARG A 19 -7.74 -25.88 -9.59
C ARG A 19 -7.45 -27.33 -9.98
N ILE A 20 -6.26 -27.84 -9.67
CA ILE A 20 -5.90 -29.25 -9.95
C ILE A 20 -6.85 -30.21 -9.21
N GLN A 21 -7.29 -29.84 -8.00
CA GLN A 21 -8.25 -30.62 -7.22
C GLN A 21 -9.71 -30.41 -7.64
N ASN A 22 -9.99 -29.63 -8.70
CA ASN A 22 -11.34 -29.24 -9.14
C ASN A 22 -12.19 -28.53 -8.06
N ILE A 23 -11.55 -27.94 -7.05
CA ILE A 23 -12.20 -27.14 -6.01
C ILE A 23 -12.54 -25.75 -6.58
N LEU A 24 -11.61 -25.17 -7.35
CA LEU A 24 -11.81 -23.94 -8.09
C LEU A 24 -11.93 -24.23 -9.59
N LYS A 25 -12.96 -23.66 -10.22
CA LYS A 25 -13.16 -23.78 -11.67
C LYS A 25 -12.22 -22.88 -12.48
N ASN A 26 -11.97 -21.67 -11.97
CA ASN A 26 -11.17 -20.63 -12.63
C ASN A 26 -10.15 -20.04 -11.66
N ASP A 27 -9.20 -19.28 -12.20
CA ASP A 27 -8.31 -18.44 -11.40
C ASP A 27 -9.14 -17.35 -10.69
N VAL A 28 -8.96 -17.20 -9.39
CA VAL A 28 -9.62 -16.17 -8.59
C VAL A 28 -8.82 -14.87 -8.57
N VAL A 29 -7.50 -14.98 -8.74
CA VAL A 29 -6.58 -13.85 -8.85
C VAL A 29 -5.41 -14.22 -9.77
N SER A 30 -4.93 -13.26 -10.55
CA SER A 30 -3.66 -13.40 -11.28
C SER A 30 -2.56 -12.56 -10.65
N LYS A 31 -1.30 -12.94 -10.91
CA LYS A 31 -0.14 -12.10 -10.54
C LYS A 31 -0.24 -10.71 -11.16
N ILE A 32 -0.78 -10.63 -12.37
CA ILE A 32 -0.98 -9.36 -13.08
C ILE A 32 -1.98 -8.50 -12.31
N ASP A 33 -3.13 -9.03 -11.91
CA ASP A 33 -4.13 -8.28 -11.14
C ASP A 33 -3.55 -7.69 -9.85
N LEU A 34 -2.70 -8.44 -9.14
CA LEU A 34 -2.07 -8.00 -7.90
C LEU A 34 -0.97 -6.94 -8.08
N ILE A 35 -0.49 -6.74 -9.31
CA ILE A 35 0.48 -5.70 -9.66
C ILE A 35 -0.22 -4.51 -10.32
N THR A 36 -1.24 -4.78 -11.14
CA THR A 36 -1.96 -3.77 -11.92
C THR A 36 -3.11 -3.12 -11.16
N ARG A 37 -3.42 -3.55 -9.93
CA ARG A 37 -4.48 -2.97 -9.08
C ARG A 37 -3.91 -2.48 -7.74
N PRO A 38 -3.40 -1.24 -7.68
CA PRO A 38 -2.79 -0.65 -6.48
C PRO A 38 -3.68 -0.72 -5.25
N ARG A 39 -4.98 -0.44 -5.39
CA ARG A 39 -5.90 -0.50 -4.23
C ARG A 39 -5.96 -1.88 -3.61
N VAL A 40 -6.11 -2.94 -4.41
CA VAL A 40 -6.11 -4.34 -3.94
C VAL A 40 -4.78 -4.67 -3.26
N ALA A 41 -3.67 -4.31 -3.90
CA ALA A 41 -2.33 -4.59 -3.43
C ALA A 41 -2.02 -3.91 -2.07
N LEU A 42 -2.39 -2.63 -1.93
CA LEU A 42 -2.18 -1.87 -0.68
C LEU A 42 -3.09 -2.35 0.45
N VAL A 43 -4.33 -2.76 0.15
CA VAL A 43 -5.22 -3.38 1.14
C VAL A 43 -4.61 -4.67 1.67
N LEU A 44 -4.08 -5.52 0.79
CA LEU A 44 -3.38 -6.74 1.18
C LEU A 44 -2.14 -6.43 2.04
N ALA A 45 -1.31 -5.48 1.62
CA ALA A 45 -0.11 -5.08 2.34
C ALA A 45 -0.41 -4.61 3.78
N VAL A 46 -1.37 -3.69 3.94
CA VAL A 46 -1.77 -3.17 5.26
C VAL A 46 -2.42 -4.26 6.12
N THR A 47 -3.21 -5.14 5.51
CA THR A 47 -3.81 -6.28 6.23
C THR A 47 -2.72 -7.21 6.76
N LEU A 48 -1.76 -7.61 5.93
CA LEU A 48 -0.67 -8.50 6.33
C LEU A 48 0.20 -7.87 7.42
N TRP A 49 0.48 -6.57 7.30
CA TRP A 49 1.21 -5.83 8.29
C TRP A 49 0.48 -5.85 9.63
N SER A 50 -0.83 -5.58 9.61
CA SER A 50 -1.68 -5.62 10.81
C SER A 50 -1.65 -6.98 11.48
N ILE A 51 -1.81 -8.08 10.72
CA ILE A 51 -1.71 -9.45 11.23
C ILE A 51 -0.36 -9.70 11.90
N ASN A 52 0.73 -9.25 11.29
CA ASN A 52 2.05 -9.41 11.88
C ASN A 52 2.20 -8.60 13.19
N ARG A 53 1.70 -7.36 13.24
CA ARG A 53 1.76 -6.53 14.45
C ARG A 53 0.91 -7.09 15.60
N ILE A 54 -0.23 -7.70 15.30
CA ILE A 54 -1.05 -8.42 16.30
C ILE A 54 -0.28 -9.61 16.85
N LYS A 55 0.35 -10.42 15.99
CA LYS A 55 1.15 -11.58 16.42
C LYS A 55 2.31 -11.20 17.34
N GLN A 56 2.90 -10.03 17.10
CA GLN A 56 3.97 -9.49 17.93
C GLN A 56 3.46 -8.87 19.25
N GLY A 57 2.14 -8.85 19.47
CA GLY A 57 1.53 -8.21 20.64
C GLY A 57 1.60 -6.69 20.63
N VAL A 58 1.86 -6.08 19.46
CA VAL A 58 2.00 -4.62 19.35
C VAL A 58 0.67 -3.92 19.13
N PHE A 59 -0.25 -4.54 18.38
CA PHE A 59 -1.58 -4.00 18.13
C PHE A 59 -2.62 -4.60 19.06
N SER A 60 -3.43 -3.72 19.62
CA SER A 60 -4.65 -4.03 20.36
C SER A 60 -5.83 -4.25 19.40
N TYR A 61 -6.97 -4.72 19.94
CA TYR A 61 -8.19 -4.85 19.15
C TYR A 61 -8.69 -3.50 18.62
N GLY A 62 -8.53 -2.41 19.38
CA GLY A 62 -8.91 -1.06 18.95
C GLY A 62 -8.15 -0.63 17.69
N ASP A 63 -6.86 -0.94 17.63
CA ASP A 63 -6.02 -0.65 16.45
C ASP A 63 -6.50 -1.41 15.21
N ILE A 64 -6.94 -2.67 15.38
CA ILE A 64 -7.49 -3.48 14.29
C ILE A 64 -8.75 -2.83 13.74
N VAL A 65 -9.69 -2.46 14.61
CA VAL A 65 -10.95 -1.82 14.21
C VAL A 65 -10.69 -0.50 13.48
N TYR A 66 -9.72 0.29 13.97
CA TYR A 66 -9.28 1.51 13.30
C TYR A 66 -8.78 1.22 11.88
N ILE A 67 -7.85 0.27 11.73
CA ILE A 67 -7.29 -0.10 10.42
C ILE A 67 -8.38 -0.66 9.49
N GLN A 68 -9.30 -1.47 10.00
CA GLN A 68 -10.42 -2.01 9.23
C GLN A 68 -11.30 -0.90 8.65
N LYS A 69 -11.64 0.12 9.45
CA LYS A 69 -12.42 1.28 8.99
C LYS A 69 -11.67 2.08 7.92
N ARG A 70 -10.38 2.32 8.12
CA ARG A 70 -9.51 3.03 7.15
C ARG A 70 -9.43 2.28 5.82
N LEU A 71 -9.21 0.96 5.87
CA LEU A 71 -9.23 0.11 4.69
C LEU A 71 -10.60 0.09 4.01
N ALA A 72 -11.68 0.06 4.78
CA ALA A 72 -13.04 0.08 4.23
C ALA A 72 -13.34 1.40 3.52
N LYS A 73 -13.00 2.54 4.13
CA LYS A 73 -13.11 3.87 3.51
C LYS A 73 -12.30 3.94 2.21
N PHE A 74 -11.05 3.50 2.26
CA PHE A 74 -10.19 3.40 1.10
C PHE A 74 -10.77 2.51 -0.01
N LEU A 75 -11.49 1.44 0.31
CA LEU A 75 -12.20 0.64 -0.69
C LEU A 75 -13.42 1.36 -1.26
N THR A 76 -14.20 2.07 -0.45
CA THR A 76 -15.40 2.80 -0.90
C THR A 76 -15.11 3.96 -1.85
N GLU A 77 -13.92 4.56 -1.74
CA GLU A 77 -13.45 5.61 -2.66
C GLU A 77 -12.86 5.05 -3.97
N GLY A 78 -12.76 3.72 -4.07
CA GLY A 78 -12.18 3.02 -5.22
C GLY A 78 -13.21 2.49 -6.22
N ASP A 79 -12.72 1.72 -7.19
CA ASP A 79 -13.56 1.04 -8.17
C ASP A 79 -14.13 -0.28 -7.61
N GLN A 80 -15.37 -0.61 -7.99
CA GLN A 80 -16.04 -1.84 -7.57
C GLN A 80 -15.24 -3.10 -7.94
N ALA A 81 -14.43 -3.05 -9.01
CA ALA A 81 -13.60 -4.17 -9.42
C ALA A 81 -12.55 -4.56 -8.36
N ALA A 82 -12.01 -3.61 -7.59
CA ALA A 82 -11.10 -3.92 -6.50
C ALA A 82 -11.79 -4.75 -5.40
N VAL A 83 -13.01 -4.36 -5.03
CA VAL A 83 -13.84 -5.10 -4.07
C VAL A 83 -14.17 -6.50 -4.58
N ASP A 84 -14.50 -6.62 -5.87
CA ASP A 84 -14.84 -7.92 -6.48
C ASP A 84 -13.65 -8.88 -6.52
N ILE A 85 -12.44 -8.37 -6.78
CA ILE A 85 -11.21 -9.17 -6.69
C ILE A 85 -10.99 -9.66 -5.25
N LEU A 86 -11.07 -8.76 -4.26
CA LEU A 86 -10.90 -9.14 -2.86
C LEU A 86 -11.94 -10.17 -2.41
N LYS A 87 -13.20 -10.06 -2.86
CA LYS A 87 -14.25 -11.06 -2.62
C LYS A 87 -13.89 -12.42 -3.21
N LYS A 88 -13.42 -12.46 -4.46
CA LYS A 88 -12.97 -13.71 -5.11
C LYS A 88 -11.80 -14.35 -4.38
N MET A 89 -10.86 -13.55 -3.85
CA MET A 89 -9.74 -14.07 -3.08
C MET A 89 -10.17 -14.82 -1.80
N LEU A 90 -11.34 -14.52 -1.24
CA LEU A 90 -11.88 -15.25 -0.08
C LEU A 90 -12.21 -16.72 -0.39
N ASP A 91 -12.35 -17.09 -1.67
CA ASP A 91 -12.49 -18.49 -2.10
C ASP A 91 -11.20 -19.29 -1.94
N LEU A 92 -10.10 -18.69 -1.50
CA LEU A 92 -8.88 -19.41 -1.17
C LEU A 92 -8.86 -19.92 0.28
N ILE A 93 -9.84 -19.57 1.12
CA ILE A 93 -9.91 -20.05 2.51
C ILE A 93 -10.22 -21.56 2.53
N PRO A 94 -9.30 -22.43 3.03
CA PRO A 94 -9.50 -23.88 3.02
C PRO A 94 -10.76 -24.37 3.74
N MET A 95 -11.11 -23.69 4.85
CA MET A 95 -12.27 -24.05 5.68
C MET A 95 -13.60 -23.97 4.93
N ARG A 96 -13.69 -23.16 3.85
CA ARG A 96 -14.89 -23.10 2.99
C ARG A 96 -15.19 -24.42 2.28
N TYR A 97 -14.19 -25.28 2.16
CA TYR A 97 -14.27 -26.58 1.48
C TYR A 97 -14.11 -27.76 2.46
N GLY A 98 -14.23 -27.51 3.77
CA GLY A 98 -14.06 -28.53 4.80
C GLY A 98 -12.63 -29.06 4.94
N MET A 99 -11.63 -28.34 4.42
CA MET A 99 -10.22 -28.69 4.61
C MET A 99 -9.64 -27.98 5.83
N ASP A 100 -8.93 -28.73 6.68
CA ASP A 100 -8.09 -28.14 7.71
C ASP A 100 -6.84 -27.47 7.10
N ILE A 101 -6.23 -26.56 7.87
CA ILE A 101 -5.09 -25.75 7.40
C ILE A 101 -3.87 -26.62 7.11
N SER A 102 -3.56 -27.59 7.98
CA SER A 102 -2.37 -28.42 7.87
C SER A 102 -2.44 -29.36 6.65
N LEU A 103 -3.64 -29.87 6.34
CA LEU A 103 -3.95 -30.68 5.16
C LEU A 103 -3.80 -29.84 3.89
N ALA A 104 -4.37 -28.64 3.87
CA ALA A 104 -4.26 -27.73 2.73
C ALA A 104 -2.79 -27.30 2.50
N ALA A 105 -2.07 -26.96 3.57
CA ALA A 105 -0.65 -26.61 3.53
C ALA A 105 0.18 -27.76 2.91
N ARG A 106 -0.02 -28.99 3.40
CA ARG A 106 0.68 -30.18 2.90
C ARG A 106 0.34 -30.49 1.44
N ARG A 107 -0.95 -30.49 1.08
CA ARG A 107 -1.40 -30.82 -0.28
C ARG A 107 -0.95 -29.79 -1.32
N CYS A 108 -0.94 -28.51 -0.93
CA CYS A 108 -0.61 -27.41 -1.83
C CYS A 108 0.85 -26.99 -1.75
N SER A 109 1.67 -27.69 -0.96
CA SER A 109 3.09 -27.38 -0.75
C SER A 109 3.30 -25.91 -0.36
N VAL A 110 2.42 -25.40 0.51
CA VAL A 110 2.50 -24.06 1.09
C VAL A 110 2.91 -24.22 2.54
N LEU A 111 3.83 -23.39 3.03
CA LEU A 111 4.22 -23.41 4.43
C LEU A 111 3.00 -23.08 5.31
N GLU A 112 2.72 -23.94 6.29
CA GLU A 112 1.59 -23.78 7.19
C GLU A 112 1.54 -22.42 7.92
N PRO A 113 2.66 -21.84 8.41
CA PRO A 113 2.65 -20.50 8.99
C PRO A 113 2.20 -19.41 7.99
N ILE A 114 2.58 -19.53 6.72
CA ILE A 114 2.16 -18.58 5.68
C ILE A 114 0.66 -18.73 5.43
N LEU A 115 0.16 -19.97 5.31
CA LEU A 115 -1.25 -20.22 5.07
C LEU A 115 -2.14 -19.74 6.23
N LEU A 116 -1.69 -19.91 7.47
CA LEU A 116 -2.39 -19.38 8.64
C LEU A 116 -2.52 -17.85 8.57
N ASP A 117 -1.46 -17.16 8.13
CA ASP A 117 -1.44 -15.70 8.01
C ASP A 117 -2.33 -15.22 6.89
N THR A 118 -2.31 -15.93 5.78
CA THR A 118 -3.25 -15.73 4.68
C THR A 118 -4.70 -15.83 5.13
N ILE A 119 -5.05 -16.85 5.92
CA ILE A 119 -6.43 -17.02 6.41
C ILE A 119 -6.82 -15.88 7.36
N LYS A 120 -5.91 -15.48 8.26
CA LYS A 120 -6.14 -14.34 9.15
C LYS A 120 -6.33 -13.04 8.36
N ALA A 121 -5.50 -12.82 7.35
CA ALA A 121 -5.63 -11.67 6.46
C ALA A 121 -6.96 -11.69 5.70
N PHE A 122 -7.38 -12.84 5.17
CA PHE A 122 -8.67 -12.98 4.48
C PHE A 122 -9.87 -12.77 5.40
N ASN A 123 -9.81 -13.22 6.66
CA ASN A 123 -10.85 -12.91 7.63
C ASN A 123 -10.95 -11.41 7.88
N MET A 124 -9.82 -10.72 8.06
CA MET A 124 -9.81 -9.26 8.20
C MET A 124 -10.33 -8.55 6.93
N ILE A 125 -9.98 -9.02 5.74
CA ILE A 125 -10.48 -8.48 4.46
C ILE A 125 -11.98 -8.68 4.32
N ARG A 126 -12.52 -9.83 4.74
CA ARG A 126 -13.97 -10.06 4.77
C ARG A 126 -14.65 -9.00 5.64
N ASP A 127 -14.15 -8.79 6.85
CA ASP A 127 -14.73 -7.80 7.77
C ASP A 127 -14.64 -6.37 7.19
N VAL A 128 -13.54 -6.03 6.51
CA VAL A 128 -13.37 -4.76 5.78
C VAL A 128 -14.41 -4.61 4.67
N ILE A 129 -14.67 -5.65 3.87
CA ILE A 129 -15.69 -5.65 2.81
C ILE A 129 -17.08 -5.48 3.43
N ASP A 130 -17.37 -6.15 4.54
CA ASP A 130 -18.66 -6.03 5.22
C ASP A 130 -18.89 -4.60 5.71
N ILE A 131 -17.88 -3.96 6.31
CA ILE A 131 -17.94 -2.54 6.71
C ILE A 131 -18.17 -1.63 5.50
N ALA A 132 -17.41 -1.83 4.42
CA ALA A 132 -17.49 -1.03 3.20
C ALA A 132 -18.84 -1.12 2.49
N THR A 133 -19.54 -2.26 2.61
CA THR A 133 -20.85 -2.47 1.96
C THR A 133 -22.04 -2.02 2.80
N VAL A 134 -21.95 -2.10 4.14
CA VAL A 134 -23.07 -1.80 5.04
C VAL A 134 -23.11 -0.32 5.44
N THR A 135 -21.94 0.34 5.54
CA THR A 135 -21.84 1.66 6.18
C THR A 135 -21.77 2.77 5.14
N LYS A 136 -22.82 3.60 5.02
CA LYS A 136 -22.86 4.72 4.05
C LYS A 136 -21.82 5.80 4.32
N ASN A 137 -21.54 6.09 5.59
CA ASN A 137 -20.51 7.04 6.03
C ASN A 137 -19.65 6.34 7.07
N ILE A 138 -18.44 5.93 6.69
CA ILE A 138 -17.49 5.31 7.61
C ILE A 138 -16.83 6.43 8.41
N ASP A 139 -17.37 6.71 9.59
CA ASP A 139 -16.71 7.61 10.53
C ASP A 139 -15.38 6.99 10.98
N GLU A 140 -14.28 7.62 10.56
CA GLU A 140 -12.96 7.35 11.12
C GLU A 140 -13.05 7.57 12.64
N ALA A 141 -12.66 6.55 13.41
CA ALA A 141 -12.57 6.73 14.85
C ALA A 141 -11.60 7.89 15.11
N LEU A 142 -11.96 8.74 16.08
CA LEU A 142 -11.16 9.86 16.60
C LEU A 142 -9.67 9.59 16.45
N LYS A 143 -8.98 10.45 15.69
CA LYS A 143 -7.52 10.42 15.46
C LYS A 143 -6.82 9.89 16.71
N HIS A 144 -6.27 8.69 16.66
CA HIS A 144 -5.32 8.28 17.69
C HIS A 144 -4.11 9.22 17.59
N ASP A 145 -3.64 9.70 18.74
CA ASP A 145 -2.46 10.58 18.84
C ASP A 145 -1.15 9.89 18.36
N TYR A 146 -1.20 8.57 18.11
CA TYR A 146 -0.11 7.79 17.54
C TYR A 146 -0.44 7.35 16.10
N ASN A 147 0.43 7.72 15.15
CA ASN A 147 0.27 7.41 13.73
C ASN A 147 0.42 5.90 13.46
N LEU A 148 -0.70 5.18 13.36
CA LEU A 148 -0.76 3.78 12.92
C LEU A 148 -0.51 3.67 11.41
N CYS A 149 0.75 3.81 10.99
CA CYS A 149 1.16 3.60 9.61
C CYS A 149 2.08 2.38 9.45
N LEU A 150 1.83 1.61 8.39
CA LEU A 150 2.75 0.62 7.85
C LEU A 150 4.09 1.28 7.54
N ASN A 151 5.13 0.76 8.15
CA ASN A 151 6.49 1.29 8.10
C ASN A 151 7.52 0.25 7.63
N ASP A 152 7.07 -0.84 7.03
CA ASP A 152 7.89 -1.93 6.53
C ASP A 152 7.87 -1.94 4.99
N VAL A 153 9.03 -1.69 4.37
CA VAL A 153 9.18 -1.65 2.90
C VAL A 153 8.93 -3.03 2.28
N ASP A 154 9.29 -4.12 2.96
CA ASP A 154 9.29 -5.48 2.40
C ASP A 154 7.88 -6.06 2.21
N ILE A 155 6.90 -5.44 2.86
CA ILE A 155 5.49 -5.84 2.78
C ILE A 155 4.70 -5.00 1.75
N LEU A 156 5.31 -3.95 1.20
CA LEU A 156 4.70 -3.14 0.17
C LEU A 156 4.76 -3.84 -1.20
N PRO A 157 3.72 -3.69 -2.02
CA PRO A 157 3.71 -4.25 -3.37
C PRO A 157 4.77 -3.58 -4.26
N PRO A 158 5.19 -4.24 -5.35
CA PRO A 158 6.00 -3.60 -6.38
C PRO A 158 5.23 -2.43 -7.02
N THR A 159 5.89 -1.30 -7.24
CA THR A 159 5.26 -0.08 -7.73
C THR A 159 5.52 0.23 -9.20
N ASN A 160 6.49 -0.44 -9.82
CA ASN A 160 7.02 -0.14 -11.15
C ASN A 160 6.01 -0.13 -12.31
N ILE A 161 4.96 -0.96 -12.28
CA ILE A 161 3.97 -1.05 -13.37
C ILE A 161 2.92 0.07 -13.31
N ASN A 162 2.58 0.54 -12.11
CA ASN A 162 1.52 1.53 -11.86
C ASN A 162 2.01 2.73 -11.06
N THR A 163 3.27 3.10 -11.27
CA THR A 163 3.95 4.15 -10.52
C THR A 163 3.13 5.44 -10.45
N LYS A 164 2.48 5.85 -11.56
CA LYS A 164 1.63 7.05 -11.60
C LYS A 164 0.50 6.97 -10.56
N GLU A 165 -0.22 5.87 -10.47
CA GLU A 165 -1.32 5.71 -9.50
C GLU A 165 -0.81 5.79 -8.06
N TYR A 166 0.34 5.18 -7.78
CA TYR A 166 0.98 5.27 -6.46
C TYR A 166 1.45 6.70 -6.13
N LEU A 167 2.02 7.42 -7.10
CA LEU A 167 2.39 8.84 -6.93
C LEU A 167 1.16 9.69 -6.61
N VAL A 168 0.05 9.49 -7.34
CA VAL A 168 -1.21 10.20 -7.08
C VAL A 168 -1.70 9.92 -5.65
N LEU A 169 -1.67 8.67 -5.18
CA LEU A 169 -2.06 8.34 -3.80
C LEU A 169 -1.21 9.08 -2.75
N ILE A 170 0.10 9.15 -2.96
CA ILE A 170 1.00 9.87 -2.05
C ILE A 170 0.71 11.38 -2.08
N LEU A 171 0.59 11.96 -3.27
CA LEU A 171 0.34 13.39 -3.46
C LEU A 171 -0.99 13.84 -2.88
N VAL A 172 -2.05 13.08 -3.12
CA VAL A 172 -3.36 13.32 -2.49
C VAL A 172 -3.24 13.25 -0.98
N SER A 173 -2.54 12.25 -0.43
CA SER A 173 -2.34 12.13 1.02
C SER A 173 -1.55 13.30 1.62
N LEU A 174 -0.55 13.82 0.89
CA LEU A 174 0.19 15.01 1.27
C LEU A 174 -0.69 16.26 1.24
N ARG A 175 -1.52 16.40 0.20
CA ARG A 175 -2.46 17.52 0.05
C ARG A 175 -3.55 17.50 1.14
N ASP A 176 -4.09 16.33 1.47
CA ASP A 176 -5.12 16.21 2.52
C ASP A 176 -4.56 16.49 3.92
N ASN A 177 -3.23 16.47 4.06
CA ASN A 177 -2.51 16.83 5.28
C ASN A 177 -1.71 18.13 5.14
N ILE A 178 -2.03 18.98 4.17
CA ILE A 178 -1.27 20.19 3.82
C ILE A 178 -1.13 21.18 4.98
N ASP A 179 -2.11 21.21 5.89
CA ASP A 179 -2.06 22.06 7.10
C ASP A 179 -0.93 21.67 8.06
N ARG A 180 -0.47 20.42 8.01
CA ARG A 180 0.66 19.93 8.82
C ARG A 180 2.01 20.34 8.23
N ILE A 181 2.03 20.87 7.02
CA ILE A 181 3.23 21.31 6.32
C ILE A 181 3.43 22.79 6.63
N THR A 182 4.61 23.18 7.11
CA THR A 182 4.86 24.57 7.53
C THR A 182 5.39 25.44 6.38
N ASP A 183 6.08 24.84 5.42
CA ASP A 183 6.69 25.57 4.30
C ASP A 183 5.63 25.90 3.22
N PRO A 184 5.32 27.18 2.97
CA PRO A 184 4.32 27.58 1.98
C PRO A 184 4.71 27.21 0.55
N THR A 185 6.02 27.14 0.25
CA THR A 185 6.53 26.70 -1.06
C THR A 185 6.18 25.24 -1.28
N LEU A 186 6.37 24.41 -0.26
CA LEU A 186 6.02 22.99 -0.34
C LEU A 186 4.53 22.78 -0.51
N LYS A 187 3.70 23.56 0.20
CA LYS A 187 2.23 23.54 0.01
C LYS A 187 1.86 23.77 -1.45
N GLN A 188 2.35 24.85 -2.03
CA GLN A 188 2.06 25.21 -3.42
C GLN A 188 2.54 24.14 -4.40
N ILE A 189 3.72 23.56 -4.17
CA ILE A 189 4.26 22.47 -5.01
C ILE A 189 3.37 21.23 -4.95
N ILE A 190 2.91 20.85 -3.75
CA ILE A 190 2.03 19.69 -3.57
C ILE A 190 0.72 19.90 -4.31
N GLU A 191 0.08 21.07 -4.17
CA GLU A 191 -1.16 21.39 -4.88
C GLU A 191 -0.99 21.29 -6.40
N LEU A 192 0.01 22.00 -6.94
CA LEU A 192 0.28 22.02 -8.38
C LEU A 192 0.60 20.63 -8.94
N LEU A 193 1.49 19.88 -8.27
CA LEU A 193 1.85 18.53 -8.72
C LEU A 193 0.67 17.56 -8.63
N THR A 194 -0.15 17.66 -7.57
CA THR A 194 -1.32 16.78 -7.41
C THR A 194 -2.30 16.96 -8.56
N GLU A 195 -2.56 18.21 -8.97
CA GLU A 195 -3.44 18.51 -10.11
C GLU A 195 -2.82 18.07 -11.43
N GLU A 196 -1.57 18.46 -11.70
CA GLU A 196 -0.91 18.19 -12.97
C GLU A 196 -0.76 16.68 -13.25
N ILE A 197 -0.34 15.91 -12.25
CA ILE A 197 -0.08 14.47 -12.40
C ILE A 197 -1.37 13.67 -12.57
N ARG A 198 -2.47 14.10 -11.96
CA ARG A 198 -3.75 13.41 -12.08
C ARG A 198 -4.22 13.38 -13.54
N ASP A 199 -4.09 14.51 -14.23
CA ASP A 199 -4.69 14.72 -15.54
C ASP A 199 -3.72 14.50 -16.72
N THR A 200 -2.41 14.37 -16.45
CA THR A 200 -1.39 14.26 -17.50
C THR A 200 -0.82 12.85 -17.61
N ASP A 201 -0.62 12.35 -18.83
CA ASP A 201 0.18 11.15 -19.06
C ASP A 201 1.66 11.43 -18.78
N MET A 202 2.24 10.62 -17.89
CA MET A 202 3.62 10.78 -17.44
C MET A 202 4.53 9.78 -18.13
N THR A 203 5.63 10.26 -18.71
CA THR A 203 6.71 9.38 -19.15
C THR A 203 7.39 8.72 -17.94
N TYR A 204 8.11 7.62 -18.16
CA TYR A 204 8.88 6.99 -17.10
C TYR A 204 9.91 7.95 -16.46
N ASN A 205 10.56 8.81 -17.26
CA ASN A 205 11.48 9.83 -16.72
C ASN A 205 10.75 10.80 -15.78
N ASP A 206 9.53 11.20 -16.14
CA ASP A 206 8.68 12.07 -15.30
C ASP A 206 8.31 11.40 -13.99
N GLN A 207 7.97 10.12 -14.02
CA GLN A 207 7.61 9.37 -12.82
C GLN A 207 8.78 9.30 -11.84
N VAL A 208 10.02 9.09 -12.32
CA VAL A 208 11.23 9.11 -11.48
C VAL A 208 11.49 10.49 -10.91
N ALA A 209 11.42 11.54 -11.73
CA ALA A 209 11.65 12.91 -11.25
C ALA A 209 10.64 13.33 -10.19
N VAL A 210 9.36 13.00 -10.37
CA VAL A 210 8.32 13.25 -9.37
C VAL A 210 8.52 12.40 -8.13
N ALA A 211 8.90 11.12 -8.26
CA ALA A 211 9.21 10.26 -7.11
C ALA A 211 10.30 10.87 -6.22
N LEU A 212 11.35 11.43 -6.83
CA LEU A 212 12.40 12.16 -6.14
C LEU A 212 11.87 13.40 -5.40
N ILE A 213 11.02 14.20 -6.04
CA ILE A 213 10.38 15.37 -5.41
C ILE A 213 9.54 14.94 -4.21
N VAL A 214 8.66 13.97 -4.39
CA VAL A 214 7.78 13.45 -3.34
C VAL A 214 8.60 12.91 -2.16
N LYS A 215 9.73 12.22 -2.42
CA LYS A 215 10.63 11.75 -1.35
C LYS A 215 11.27 12.91 -0.59
N LEU A 216 11.76 13.95 -1.29
CA LEU A 216 12.31 15.15 -0.64
C LEU A 216 11.27 15.83 0.26
N ILE A 217 10.05 15.98 -0.25
CA ILE A 217 8.93 16.55 0.51
C ILE A 217 8.66 15.69 1.74
N ALA A 218 8.52 14.37 1.58
CA ALA A 218 8.27 13.45 2.68
C ALA A 218 9.33 13.53 3.79
N ASP A 219 10.60 13.66 3.43
CA ASP A 219 11.71 13.74 4.39
C ASP A 219 11.80 15.09 5.11
N SER A 220 11.25 16.14 4.52
CA SER A 220 11.19 17.48 5.10
C SER A 220 10.11 17.64 6.17
N ILE A 221 9.10 16.75 6.17
CA ILE A 221 8.00 16.78 7.13
C ILE A 221 8.45 16.06 8.40
N LYS A 222 9.12 16.78 9.30
CA LYS A 222 9.51 16.31 10.64
C LYS A 222 8.85 17.16 11.73
N PRO A 223 8.54 16.60 12.91
CA PRO A 223 8.74 15.19 13.34
C PRO A 223 7.56 14.26 13.02
N ASN A 224 6.52 14.75 12.34
CA ASN A 224 5.25 14.05 12.21
C ASN A 224 5.29 12.99 11.10
N VAL A 225 5.14 11.72 11.48
CA VAL A 225 4.86 10.64 10.53
C VAL A 225 3.51 10.91 9.86
N LEU A 226 3.49 11.08 8.54
CA LEU A 226 2.26 11.14 7.77
C LEU A 226 1.92 9.75 7.22
N CYS A 227 0.68 9.31 7.43
CA CYS A 227 0.15 8.15 6.73
C CYS A 227 -0.51 8.60 5.42
N ALA A 228 -0.12 7.97 4.30
CA ALA A 228 -0.96 7.84 3.14
C ALA A 228 -2.11 6.87 3.39
N GLU A 229 -3.23 7.10 2.72
CA GLU A 229 -4.31 6.11 2.68
C GLU A 229 -3.82 4.78 2.08
N PRO A 230 -4.20 3.61 2.62
CA PRO A 230 -5.12 3.44 3.76
C PRO A 230 -4.45 3.61 5.14
N CYS A 231 -3.20 3.21 5.31
CA CYS A 231 -2.43 3.34 6.57
C CYS A 231 -0.93 3.13 6.29
N ILE A 232 -0.32 3.89 5.38
CA ILE A 232 1.07 3.63 4.93
C ILE A 232 1.93 4.85 5.18
N ASN A 233 3.09 4.70 5.82
CA ASN A 233 3.99 5.83 6.06
C ASN A 233 4.45 6.40 4.71
N ILE A 234 4.22 7.70 4.48
CA ILE A 234 4.54 8.37 3.21
C ILE A 234 6.03 8.23 2.87
N SER A 235 6.94 8.45 3.82
CA SER A 235 8.39 8.36 3.55
C SER A 235 8.81 6.95 3.14
N ILE A 236 8.25 5.92 3.79
CA ILE A 236 8.47 4.51 3.44
C ILE A 236 7.88 4.19 2.07
N PHE A 237 6.69 4.69 1.76
CA PHE A 237 6.05 4.47 0.47
C PHE A 237 6.84 5.12 -0.68
N SER A 238 7.26 6.37 -0.49
CA SER A 238 8.11 7.09 -1.43
C SER A 238 9.47 6.39 -1.61
N GLN A 239 10.05 5.84 -0.54
CA GLN A 239 11.28 5.06 -0.62
C GLN A 239 11.10 3.79 -1.46
N LYS A 240 10.02 3.02 -1.23
CA LYS A 240 9.70 1.84 -2.04
C LYS A 240 9.57 2.19 -3.51
N LEU A 241 8.83 3.27 -3.80
CA LEU A 241 8.59 3.74 -5.15
C LEU A 241 9.89 4.12 -5.86
N LEU A 242 10.77 4.86 -5.18
CA LEU A 242 12.07 5.23 -5.71
C LEU A 242 12.96 4.01 -5.95
N ASN A 243 13.03 3.07 -5.00
CA ASN A 243 13.83 1.85 -5.15
C ASN A 243 13.41 1.04 -6.38
N ASP A 244 12.10 0.84 -6.57
CA ASP A 244 11.56 0.06 -7.68
C ASP A 244 11.79 0.75 -9.03
N LEU A 245 11.75 2.08 -9.06
CA LEU A 245 12.05 2.86 -10.26
C LEU A 245 13.54 2.93 -10.58
N SER A 246 14.41 3.08 -9.57
CA SER A 246 15.85 3.11 -9.76
C SER A 246 16.39 1.80 -10.31
N ALA A 247 15.74 0.67 -10.00
CA ALA A 247 16.07 -0.63 -10.57
C ALA A 247 15.83 -0.74 -12.09
N LEU A 248 15.18 0.25 -12.72
CA LEU A 248 14.91 0.30 -14.15
C LEU A 248 15.94 1.13 -14.94
N ASP A 249 16.96 1.69 -14.28
CA ASP A 249 18.02 2.52 -14.90
C ASP A 249 17.47 3.70 -15.74
N ILE A 250 16.34 4.27 -15.32
CA ILE A 250 15.70 5.42 -15.98
C ILE A 250 16.40 6.72 -15.56
N ASP A 251 16.74 7.56 -16.53
CA ASP A 251 17.40 8.85 -16.30
C ASP A 251 16.38 9.99 -16.05
N PRO A 252 16.23 10.47 -14.80
CA PRO A 252 15.27 11.53 -14.48
C PRO A 252 15.64 12.88 -15.09
N SER A 253 16.89 13.10 -15.52
CA SER A 253 17.34 14.41 -16.05
C SER A 253 16.64 14.83 -17.33
N LYS A 254 16.01 13.87 -18.01
CA LYS A 254 15.19 14.07 -19.22
C LYS A 254 13.77 14.52 -18.93
N SER A 255 13.36 14.59 -17.66
CA SER A 255 12.03 15.04 -17.26
C SER A 255 11.94 16.56 -17.11
N LYS A 256 10.79 17.13 -17.48
CA LYS A 256 10.45 18.53 -17.19
C LYS A 256 10.41 18.84 -15.68
N TYR A 257 10.15 17.84 -14.83
CA TYR A 257 10.08 18.00 -13.37
C TYR A 257 11.46 17.98 -12.70
N TYR A 258 12.50 17.53 -13.41
CA TYR A 258 13.83 17.36 -12.80
C TYR A 258 14.45 18.68 -12.33
N LYS A 259 14.18 19.77 -13.04
CA LYS A 259 14.64 21.10 -12.61
C LYS A 259 14.06 21.50 -11.26
N LEU A 260 12.78 21.22 -11.03
CA LEU A 260 12.13 21.46 -9.73
C LEU A 260 12.79 20.61 -8.62
N TYR A 261 13.09 19.34 -8.90
CA TYR A 261 13.86 18.50 -7.98
C TYR A 261 15.23 19.11 -7.62
N GLN A 262 15.99 19.57 -8.63
CA GLN A 262 17.29 20.22 -8.42
C GLN A 262 17.15 21.49 -7.56
N GLU A 263 16.16 22.32 -7.85
CA GLU A 263 15.92 23.53 -7.07
C GLU A 263 15.56 23.21 -5.60
N LEU A 264 14.71 22.22 -5.36
CA LEU A 264 14.30 21.81 -4.01
C LEU A 264 15.45 21.19 -3.21
N SER A 265 16.27 20.35 -3.85
CA SER A 265 17.44 19.73 -3.21
C SER A 265 18.51 20.76 -2.85
N MET A 266 18.70 21.80 -3.66
CA MET A 266 19.66 22.88 -3.39
C MET A 266 19.17 23.90 -2.33
N ARG A 267 17.86 24.17 -2.26
CA ARG A 267 17.27 25.24 -1.41
C ARG A 267 17.28 24.97 0.11
N SER A 268 18.08 24.03 0.62
CA SER A 268 18.19 23.75 2.07
C SER A 268 16.91 23.24 2.76
N ILE A 269 15.94 22.69 2.03
CA ILE A 269 14.91 21.78 2.58
C ILE A 269 15.56 20.48 3.10
N VAL A 270 16.82 20.22 2.72
CA VAL A 270 17.63 19.04 3.09
C VAL A 270 18.65 19.33 4.21
N HIS A 271 18.89 20.59 4.62
CA HIS A 271 19.91 20.92 5.65
C HIS A 271 19.45 20.78 7.11
N GLY A 272 18.32 20.12 7.36
CA GLY A 272 17.86 19.75 8.71
C GLY A 272 18.57 18.51 9.32
N ALA A 273 19.61 17.97 8.68
CA ALA A 273 20.28 16.73 9.13
C ALA A 273 21.81 16.82 9.31
N VAL A 274 22.41 18.02 9.22
CA VAL A 274 23.83 18.22 9.55
C VAL A 274 23.97 19.38 10.51
N LYS A 275 23.62 19.14 11.79
CA LYS A 275 24.18 19.83 12.97
C LYS A 275 23.70 19.14 14.24
N THR A 276 24.42 18.10 14.64
CA THR A 276 24.74 17.85 16.05
C THR A 276 26.19 17.42 16.10
N VAL A 277 27.00 18.34 16.62
CA VAL A 277 28.34 18.12 17.17
C VAL A 277 28.21 17.18 18.37
#